data_AF-K1SB72-F1
#
_entry.id   AF-K1SB72-F1
#
_cell.length_a   1.000
_cell.length_b   1.000
_cell.length_c   1.000
_cell.angle_alpha   90.00
_cell.angle_beta   90.00
_cell.angle_gamma   90.00
#
_symmetry.space_group_name_H-M   'P 1'
#
loop_
_entity.id
_entity.type
_entity.pdbx_description
1 polymer ?
#
loop_
_entity_poly.entity_id
_entity_poly.type
_entity_poly.pdbx_seq_one_letter_code
_entity_poly.pdbx_strand_id
1 'polypeptide(L)'
;SLAYLNKKHISIEKNKTEILDVYWTTSKKTVTLEEKGGRTMAKILELDLENEERLCALGSALSSPARIQILKLLYHNSFNVAEIAEKLQIPTSSAAVYIRSLETAGLINTKMQKGSRGSMKICSRKYDNIDITLTADDPDVDKVYSLSIPIGCYSDCEVMPTCGIASESGMIGHDDR
;
A
#
# COMPACT_ATOMS: atom_id res chain seq x y z
N SER A 1 -18.73 -12.30 32.72
CA SER A 1 -18.78 -13.37 31.70
C SER A 1 -19.82 -13.03 30.65
N LEU A 2 -19.39 -12.89 29.38
CA LEU A 2 -20.18 -12.83 28.12
C LEU A 2 -21.33 -11.81 28.08
N ALA A 3 -21.63 -11.08 27.01
CA ALA A 3 -21.21 -10.97 25.62
C ALA A 3 -21.69 -9.57 25.15
N TYR A 4 -21.33 -9.10 23.96
CA TYR A 4 -22.29 -8.58 22.95
C TYR A 4 -21.52 -7.99 21.77
N LEU A 5 -21.66 -8.66 20.62
CA LEU A 5 -21.34 -8.18 19.28
C LEU A 5 -22.02 -6.82 19.02
N ASN A 6 -21.37 -5.93 18.27
CA ASN A 6 -22.12 -5.02 17.40
C ASN A 6 -21.46 -4.84 16.02
N LYS A 7 -22.19 -5.30 14.99
CA LYS A 7 -21.98 -4.98 13.57
C LYS A 7 -22.38 -3.53 13.31
N LYS A 8 -21.70 -2.84 12.39
CA LYS A 8 -22.26 -2.08 11.22
C LYS A 8 -21.23 -1.08 10.68
N HIS A 9 -20.85 -1.21 9.40
CA HIS A 9 -21.35 -0.46 8.23
C HIS A 9 -20.89 1.00 8.18
N ILE A 10 -20.02 1.33 7.22
CA ILE A 10 -19.84 2.70 6.71
C ILE A 10 -19.92 2.63 5.19
N SER A 11 -20.96 3.27 4.64
CA SER A 11 -21.12 3.56 3.22
C SER A 11 -20.46 4.91 2.92
N ILE A 12 -19.77 5.05 1.80
CA ILE A 12 -19.22 6.31 1.30
C ILE A 12 -20.06 6.72 0.08
N GLU A 13 -20.74 7.86 0.16
CA GLU A 13 -21.44 8.49 -0.97
C GLU A 13 -20.67 9.75 -1.38
N LYS A 14 -20.37 9.88 -2.68
CA LYS A 14 -19.67 11.05 -3.23
C LYS A 14 -20.65 12.23 -3.29
N ASN A 15 -20.30 13.37 -2.69
CA ASN A 15 -20.46 14.62 -3.43
C ASN A 15 -19.51 15.74 -2.96
N LYS A 16 -18.91 16.37 -3.97
CA LYS A 16 -18.13 17.63 -4.01
C LYS A 16 -18.06 18.41 -2.70
N THR A 17 -16.86 18.52 -2.11
CA THR A 17 -16.05 19.75 -1.90
C THR A 17 -14.80 19.34 -1.14
N GLU A 18 -13.65 19.92 -1.48
CA GLU A 18 -12.30 19.57 -1.01
C GLU A 18 -12.18 19.53 0.53
N ILE A 19 -11.67 18.42 1.08
CA ILE A 19 -10.74 18.25 2.22
C ILE A 19 -10.48 16.73 2.37
N LEU A 20 -9.21 16.34 2.47
CA LEU A 20 -8.70 14.97 2.62
C LEU A 20 -8.59 14.59 4.11
N ASP A 21 -8.80 13.30 4.45
CA ASP A 21 -8.06 12.51 5.47
C ASP A 21 -8.60 11.06 5.51
N VAL A 22 -7.92 10.10 4.85
CA VAL A 22 -7.04 9.00 5.34
C VAL A 22 -7.70 7.95 6.25
N TYR A 23 -7.63 6.69 5.80
CA TYR A 23 -8.15 5.48 6.42
C TYR A 23 -7.05 4.68 7.14
N TRP A 24 -7.38 3.97 8.22
CA TRP A 24 -6.71 2.71 8.56
C TRP A 24 -7.74 1.66 9.01
N THR A 25 -7.60 0.43 8.51
CA THR A 25 -8.27 -0.73 9.09
C THR A 25 -7.28 -1.89 9.21
N THR A 26 -7.13 -2.39 10.43
CA THR A 26 -6.49 -3.64 10.80
C THR A 26 -7.34 -4.82 10.32
N SER A 27 -7.09 -5.27 9.09
CA SER A 27 -7.34 -6.65 8.65
C SER A 27 -6.79 -6.84 7.25
N LYS A 28 -5.83 -7.75 7.09
CA LYS A 28 -5.34 -8.25 5.80
C LYS A 28 -6.50 -8.90 5.03
N LYS A 29 -7.27 -8.09 4.31
CA LYS A 29 -8.18 -8.49 3.24
C LYS A 29 -7.98 -7.51 2.09
N THR A 30 -7.38 -7.99 1.01
CA THR A 30 -7.34 -7.27 -0.26
C THR A 30 -8.77 -7.09 -0.76
N VAL A 31 -9.34 -5.90 -0.56
CA VAL A 31 -10.66 -5.56 -1.08
C VAL A 31 -10.49 -4.99 -2.48
N THR A 32 -10.74 -5.80 -3.50
CA THR A 32 -10.99 -5.30 -4.86
C THR A 32 -12.40 -4.72 -4.90
N LEU A 33 -12.50 -3.38 -4.87
CA LEU A 33 -13.73 -2.65 -5.15
C LEU A 33 -13.93 -2.55 -6.67
N GLU A 34 -14.94 -3.22 -7.22
CA GLU A 34 -15.37 -3.04 -8.60
C GLU A 34 -16.36 -1.85 -8.68
N GLU A 35 -15.88 -0.65 -9.01
CA GLU A 35 -16.76 0.46 -9.42
C GLU A 35 -17.16 0.30 -10.90
N LYS A 36 -18.47 0.21 -11.17
CA LYS A 36 -19.03 0.40 -12.52
C LYS A 36 -18.90 1.86 -12.93
N GLY A 37 -17.75 2.26 -13.48
CA GLY A 37 -17.53 3.61 -13.98
C GLY A 37 -16.08 4.02 -14.20
N GLY A 38 -15.42 3.49 -15.23
CA GLY A 38 -14.43 4.23 -16.05
C GLY A 38 -13.14 4.79 -15.43
N ARG A 39 -12.76 4.47 -14.18
CA ARG A 39 -11.40 4.71 -13.65
C ARG A 39 -10.91 3.46 -12.93
N THR A 40 -9.89 2.80 -13.48
CA THR A 40 -9.26 1.65 -12.83
C THR A 40 -8.56 2.13 -11.56
N MET A 41 -8.92 1.55 -10.40
CA MET A 41 -8.27 1.82 -9.13
C MET A 41 -6.80 1.42 -9.18
N ALA A 42 -5.93 2.22 -8.56
CA ALA A 42 -4.51 1.91 -8.46
C ALA A 42 -4.30 0.61 -7.67
N LYS A 43 -3.48 -0.29 -8.20
CA LYS A 43 -3.11 -1.54 -7.54
C LYS A 43 -1.90 -1.30 -6.66
N ILE A 44 -2.09 -1.37 -5.34
CA ILE A 44 -1.02 -1.14 -4.37
C ILE A 44 -0.49 -2.47 -3.86
N LEU A 45 0.83 -2.60 -3.76
CA LEU A 45 1.51 -3.68 -3.07
C LEU A 45 2.02 -3.16 -1.73
N GLU A 46 1.43 -3.64 -0.63
CA GLU A 46 1.87 -3.33 0.73
C GLU A 46 2.83 -4.41 1.23
N LEU A 47 3.94 -3.99 1.83
CA LEU A 47 4.95 -4.84 2.45
C LEU A 47 5.38 -4.25 3.80
N ASP A 48 5.72 -5.14 4.71
CA ASP A 48 6.27 -4.87 6.03
C ASP A 48 7.67 -5.51 6.16
N LEU A 49 8.38 -5.21 7.24
CA LEU A 49 9.69 -5.82 7.52
C LEU A 49 9.58 -7.29 7.96
N GLU A 50 8.39 -7.75 8.34
CA GLU A 50 8.13 -9.13 8.81
C GLU A 50 8.30 -10.17 7.69
N ASN A 51 8.18 -9.76 6.42
CA ASN A 51 8.38 -10.63 5.27
C ASN A 51 9.72 -10.37 4.57
N GLU A 52 10.81 -10.73 5.26
CA GLU A 52 12.19 -10.54 4.78
C GLU A 52 12.44 -11.16 3.41
N GLU A 53 11.96 -12.38 3.15
CA GLU A 53 12.18 -13.09 1.88
C GLU A 53 11.57 -12.32 0.71
N ARG A 54 10.32 -11.85 0.86
CA ARG A 54 9.63 -11.10 -0.18
C ARG A 54 10.26 -9.72 -0.40
N LEU A 55 10.69 -9.06 0.67
CA LEU A 55 11.37 -7.77 0.60
C LEU A 55 12.73 -7.90 -0.10
N CYS A 56 13.51 -8.93 0.25
CA CYS A 56 14.78 -9.24 -0.39
C CYS A 56 14.60 -9.57 -1.87
N ALA A 57 13.58 -10.36 -2.23
CA ALA A 57 13.28 -10.70 -3.62
C ALA A 57 12.90 -9.45 -4.43
N LEU A 58 12.07 -8.58 -3.84
CA LEU A 58 11.68 -7.30 -4.45
C LEU A 58 12.89 -6.40 -4.66
N GLY A 59 13.68 -6.15 -3.61
CA GLY A 59 14.87 -5.30 -3.68
C GLY A 59 15.90 -5.84 -4.67
N SER A 60 16.11 -7.16 -4.66
CA SER A 60 16.99 -7.84 -5.61
C SER A 60 16.50 -7.73 -7.05
N ALA A 61 15.20 -7.63 -7.30
CA ALA A 61 14.62 -7.43 -8.64
C ALA A 61 14.73 -5.97 -9.11
N LEU A 62 14.64 -5.01 -8.19
CA LEU A 62 14.73 -3.57 -8.50
C LEU A 62 16.18 -3.08 -8.61
N SER A 63 17.17 -3.79 -8.05
CA SER A 63 18.58 -3.37 -8.01
C SER A 63 19.32 -3.31 -9.36
N SER A 64 18.65 -3.57 -10.50
CA SER A 64 19.28 -3.46 -11.83
C SER A 64 18.62 -2.34 -12.66
N PRO A 65 19.41 -1.43 -13.24
CA PRO A 65 18.91 -0.42 -14.17
C PRO A 65 18.14 -1.01 -15.35
N ALA A 66 18.59 -2.13 -15.91
CA ALA A 66 17.92 -2.78 -17.04
C ALA A 66 16.50 -3.27 -16.67
N ARG A 67 16.33 -3.83 -15.46
CA ARG A 67 15.02 -4.25 -14.95
C ARG A 67 14.10 -3.07 -14.67
N ILE A 68 14.64 -1.97 -14.14
CA ILE A 68 13.88 -0.72 -13.97
C ILE A 68 13.42 -0.18 -15.34
N GLN A 69 14.27 -0.22 -16.36
CA GLN A 69 13.89 0.20 -17.72
C GLN A 69 12.77 -0.66 -18.31
N ILE A 70 12.77 -1.97 -18.07
CA ILE A 70 11.64 -2.85 -18.45
C ILE A 70 10.35 -2.40 -17.78
N LEU A 71 10.37 -2.11 -16.47
CA LEU A 71 9.18 -1.62 -15.76
C LEU A 71 8.68 -0.28 -16.31
N LYS A 72 9.59 0.62 -16.71
CA LYS A 72 9.24 1.89 -17.39
C LYS A 72 8.57 1.66 -18.74
N LEU A 73 9.06 0.71 -19.54
CA LEU A 73 8.39 0.36 -20.80
C LEU A 73 6.95 -0.11 -20.55
N LEU A 74 6.70 -0.79 -19.44
CA LEU A 74 5.40 -1.35 -19.09
C LEU A 74 4.42 -0.35 -18.42
N TYR A 75 4.68 0.97 -18.44
CA TYR A 75 3.80 1.97 -17.82
C TYR A 75 2.37 2.01 -18.40
N HIS A 76 2.26 1.97 -19.73
CA HIS A 76 0.97 2.12 -20.41
C HIS A 76 0.66 0.98 -21.37
N ASN A 77 1.66 0.17 -21.71
CA ASN A 77 1.55 -0.87 -22.72
C ASN A 77 2.04 -2.21 -22.17
N SER A 78 1.48 -3.28 -22.72
CA SER A 78 2.01 -4.63 -22.52
C SER A 78 2.85 -4.99 -23.73
N PHE A 79 4.01 -5.59 -23.51
CA PHE A 79 4.93 -5.96 -24.57
C PHE A 79 5.29 -7.43 -24.47
N ASN A 80 5.57 -8.05 -25.61
CA ASN A 80 6.20 -9.36 -25.64
C ASN A 80 7.72 -9.26 -25.36
N VAL A 81 8.33 -10.39 -25.07
CA VAL A 81 9.76 -10.46 -24.73
C VAL A 81 10.67 -9.92 -25.84
N ALA A 82 10.33 -10.16 -27.10
CA ALA A 82 11.13 -9.71 -28.24
C ALA A 82 11.02 -8.19 -28.45
N GLU A 83 9.83 -7.61 -28.28
CA GLU A 83 9.61 -6.16 -28.34
C GLU A 83 10.39 -5.42 -27.24
N ILE A 84 10.43 -5.99 -26.03
CA ILE A 84 11.22 -5.44 -24.93
C ILE A 84 12.71 -5.48 -25.27
N ALA A 85 13.18 -6.61 -25.81
CA ALA A 85 14.58 -6.78 -26.22
C ALA A 85 14.99 -5.77 -27.29
N GLU A 86 14.15 -5.57 -28.30
CA GLU A 86 14.36 -4.58 -29.37
C GLU A 86 14.39 -3.15 -28.84
N LYS A 87 13.40 -2.76 -28.01
CA LYS A 87 13.32 -1.40 -27.45
C LYS A 87 14.48 -1.05 -26.52
N LEU A 88 15.01 -2.02 -25.78
CA LEU A 88 16.16 -1.83 -24.90
C LEU A 88 17.51 -2.13 -25.58
N GLN A 89 17.49 -2.57 -26.84
CA GLN A 89 18.67 -3.00 -27.60
C GLN A 89 19.53 -4.04 -26.84
N ILE A 90 18.86 -5.00 -26.21
CA ILE A 90 19.51 -6.12 -25.49
C ILE A 90 19.20 -7.45 -26.17
N PRO A 91 20.03 -8.49 -25.98
CA PRO A 91 19.71 -9.82 -26.45
C PRO A 91 18.40 -10.35 -25.85
N THR A 92 17.61 -11.05 -26.66
CA THR A 92 16.32 -11.63 -26.24
C THR A 92 16.47 -12.61 -25.07
N SER A 93 17.58 -13.33 -24.99
CA SER A 93 17.92 -14.21 -23.88
C SER A 93 18.07 -13.43 -22.56
N SER A 94 18.79 -12.31 -22.58
CA SER A 94 18.94 -11.42 -21.42
C SER A 94 17.59 -10.82 -21.00
N ALA A 95 16.79 -10.35 -21.96
CA ALA A 95 15.45 -9.83 -21.68
C ALA A 95 14.56 -10.89 -21.00
N ALA A 96 14.59 -12.14 -21.47
CA ALA A 96 13.84 -13.25 -20.89
C ALA A 96 14.25 -13.52 -19.42
N VAL A 97 15.55 -13.45 -19.10
CA VAL A 97 16.06 -13.61 -17.73
C VAL A 97 15.57 -12.47 -16.83
N TYR A 98 15.65 -11.23 -17.30
CA TYR A 98 15.18 -10.06 -16.54
C TYR A 98 13.67 -10.11 -16.27
N ILE A 99 12.89 -10.48 -17.29
CA ILE A 99 11.43 -10.67 -17.17
C ILE A 99 11.13 -11.78 -16.16
N ARG A 100 11.85 -12.90 -16.20
CA ARG A 100 11.67 -13.98 -15.22
C ARG A 100 11.98 -13.51 -13.79
N SER A 101 13.05 -12.74 -13.60
CA SER A 101 13.39 -12.17 -12.28
C SER A 101 12.29 -11.22 -11.76
N LEU A 102 11.77 -10.34 -12.61
CA LEU A 102 10.67 -9.43 -12.27
C LEU A 102 9.35 -10.19 -12.01
N GLU A 103 9.10 -11.26 -12.75
CA GLU A 103 7.93 -12.14 -12.59
C GLU A 103 7.99 -12.90 -11.26
N THR A 104 9.16 -13.47 -10.91
CA THR A 104 9.37 -14.16 -9.63
C THR A 104 9.23 -13.21 -8.43
N ALA A 105 9.69 -11.96 -8.55
CA ALA A 105 9.45 -10.93 -7.54
C ALA A 105 8.00 -10.40 -7.53
N GLY A 106 7.15 -10.86 -8.45
CA GLY A 106 5.74 -10.48 -8.51
C GLY A 106 5.49 -9.05 -8.97
N LEU A 107 6.44 -8.40 -9.64
CA LEU A 107 6.30 -7.02 -10.14
C LEU A 107 5.54 -6.95 -11.47
N ILE A 108 5.63 -8.01 -12.27
CA ILE A 108 4.97 -8.12 -13.57
C ILE A 108 4.13 -9.38 -13.65
N ASN A 109 3.09 -9.33 -14.47
CA ASN A 109 2.32 -10.49 -14.87
C ASN A 109 2.71 -10.88 -16.29
N THR A 110 2.78 -12.18 -16.54
CA THR A 110 2.96 -12.70 -17.90
C THR A 110 1.78 -13.58 -18.29
N LYS A 111 1.37 -13.49 -19.55
CA LYS A 111 0.31 -14.33 -20.13
C LYS A 111 0.77 -14.89 -21.46
N MET A 112 0.47 -16.16 -21.70
CA MET A 112 0.70 -16.78 -22.99
C MET A 112 -0.43 -16.40 -23.95
N GLN A 113 -0.07 -15.90 -25.12
CA GLN A 113 -0.99 -15.51 -26.18
C GLN A 113 -0.55 -16.13 -27.50
N LYS A 114 -1.49 -16.41 -28.39
CA LYS A 114 -1.18 -16.86 -29.75
C LYS A 114 -0.54 -15.68 -30.50
N GLY A 115 0.70 -15.87 -30.95
CA GLY A 115 1.46 -14.92 -31.76
C GLY A 115 1.54 -15.35 -33.23
N SER A 116 2.18 -14.53 -34.05
CA SER A 116 2.34 -14.76 -35.49
C SER A 116 3.20 -15.99 -35.84
N ARG A 117 4.12 -16.38 -34.96
CA ARG A 117 4.98 -17.58 -35.10
C ARG A 117 4.90 -18.48 -33.86
N GLY A 118 3.70 -18.94 -33.52
CA GLY A 118 3.46 -19.84 -32.40
C GLY A 118 2.90 -19.13 -31.16
N SER A 119 3.33 -19.52 -29.97
CA SER A 119 2.89 -18.87 -28.72
C SER A 119 3.92 -17.83 -28.25
N MET A 120 3.44 -16.70 -27.74
CA MET A 120 4.27 -15.62 -27.22
C MET A 120 3.86 -15.26 -25.80
N LYS A 121 4.83 -14.84 -24.99
CA LYS A 121 4.61 -14.36 -23.63
C LYS A 121 4.46 -12.83 -23.66
N ILE A 122 3.28 -12.34 -23.25
CA ILE A 122 2.98 -10.91 -23.10
C ILE A 122 3.18 -10.53 -21.64
N CYS A 123 3.95 -9.47 -21.41
CA CYS A 123 4.32 -8.96 -20.09
C CYS A 123 3.56 -7.67 -19.81
N SER A 124 3.09 -7.51 -18.58
CA SER A 124 2.32 -6.35 -18.11
C SER A 124 2.67 -6.02 -16.67
N ARG A 125 2.56 -4.74 -16.28
CA ARG A 125 2.77 -4.32 -14.88
C ARG A 125 1.68 -4.90 -13.97
N LYS A 126 2.06 -5.39 -12.78
CA LYS A 126 1.11 -5.96 -11.81
C LYS A 126 0.56 -4.92 -10.82
N TYR A 127 1.42 -4.06 -10.29
CA TYR A 127 1.10 -3.04 -9.28
C TYR A 127 1.52 -1.66 -9.77
N ASP A 128 0.76 -0.65 -9.40
CA ASP A 128 1.01 0.74 -9.73
C ASP A 128 1.89 1.42 -8.67
N ASN A 129 1.72 1.00 -7.40
CA ASN A 129 2.45 1.50 -6.24
C ASN A 129 3.00 0.35 -5.39
N ILE A 130 4.10 0.61 -4.69
CA ILE A 130 4.71 -0.29 -3.73
C ILE A 130 4.98 0.51 -2.47
N ASP A 131 4.35 0.10 -1.38
CA ASP A 131 4.45 0.75 -0.08
C ASP A 131 5.19 -0.20 0.86
N ILE A 132 6.29 0.26 1.44
CA ILE A 132 7.14 -0.52 2.35
C ILE A 132 7.12 0.18 3.71
N THR A 133 6.44 -0.44 4.67
CA THR A 133 6.35 0.05 6.04
C THR A 133 7.56 -0.45 6.83
N LEU A 134 8.32 0.50 7.38
CA LEU A 134 9.54 0.22 8.16
C LEU A 134 9.31 0.22 9.67
N THR A 135 8.08 0.51 10.11
CA THR A 135 7.67 0.51 11.51
C THR A 135 6.99 -0.82 11.84
N ALA A 136 7.26 -1.36 13.02
CA ALA A 136 6.40 -2.37 13.60
C ALA A 136 5.07 -1.72 14.02
N ASP A 137 3.97 -2.49 13.99
CA ASP A 137 2.75 -2.09 14.67
C ASP A 137 3.09 -1.97 16.16
N ASP A 138 3.18 -0.74 16.67
CA ASP A 138 3.43 -0.49 18.08
C ASP A 138 2.15 -0.88 18.85
N PRO A 139 2.17 -1.94 19.68
CA PRO A 139 1.00 -2.36 20.42
C PRO A 139 0.55 -1.30 21.46
N ASP A 140 1.38 -0.29 21.75
CA ASP A 140 1.08 0.78 22.70
C ASP A 140 0.50 2.05 22.02
N VAL A 141 0.39 2.06 20.68
CA VAL A 141 -0.31 3.11 19.92
C VAL A 141 -1.80 2.76 19.79
N ASP A 142 -2.44 2.52 20.94
CA ASP A 142 -3.90 2.33 21.05
C ASP A 142 -4.65 3.65 21.36
N LYS A 143 -3.94 4.79 21.35
CA LYS A 143 -4.51 6.11 21.71
C LYS A 143 -4.45 7.11 20.56
N VAL A 144 -5.00 6.77 19.41
CA VAL A 144 -5.36 7.78 18.41
C VAL A 144 -6.84 8.08 18.54
N TYR A 145 -7.16 9.23 19.16
CA TYR A 145 -8.52 9.73 19.22
C TYR A 145 -8.74 10.69 18.04
N SER A 146 -9.49 10.25 17.04
CA SER A 146 -9.88 11.09 15.90
C SER A 146 -11.28 11.66 16.16
N LEU A 147 -11.37 12.99 16.23
CA LEU A 147 -12.63 13.71 16.31
C LEU A 147 -12.75 14.63 15.09
N SER A 148 -13.78 14.40 14.28
CA SER A 148 -14.16 15.33 13.22
C SER A 148 -14.94 16.49 13.84
N ILE A 149 -14.29 17.65 13.94
CA ILE A 149 -14.92 18.89 14.39
C ILE A 149 -15.38 19.65 13.14
N PRO A 150 -16.69 19.97 12.99
CA PRO A 150 -17.15 20.76 11.86
C PRO A 150 -16.53 22.16 11.89
N ILE A 151 -16.30 22.75 10.71
CA ILE A 151 -15.81 24.13 10.60
C ILE A 151 -16.86 25.04 11.25
N GLY A 152 -16.50 25.63 12.40
CA GLY A 152 -17.40 26.43 13.24
C GLY A 152 -17.56 25.94 14.68
N CYS A 153 -16.98 24.80 15.06
CA CYS A 153 -16.99 24.29 16.45
C CYS A 153 -15.70 24.57 17.25
N TYR A 154 -14.87 25.52 16.81
CA TYR A 154 -13.84 26.10 17.69
C TYR A 154 -14.51 27.17 18.55
N SER A 155 -15.01 26.77 19.72
CA SER A 155 -15.33 27.71 20.81
C SER A 155 -14.24 27.61 21.86
N ASP A 156 -13.84 28.75 22.41
CA ASP A 156 -12.81 28.96 23.44
C ASP A 156 -12.47 27.70 24.23
N CYS A 157 -11.27 27.15 24.01
CA CYS A 157 -10.75 26.07 24.85
C CYS A 157 -10.09 26.67 26.09
N GLU A 158 -10.79 26.64 27.22
CA GLU A 158 -10.19 26.95 28.52
C GLU A 158 -9.49 25.70 29.06
N VAL A 159 -8.19 25.62 28.83
CA VAL A 159 -7.35 24.53 29.37
C VAL A 159 -7.02 24.88 30.81
N MET A 160 -7.81 24.39 31.76
CA MET A 160 -7.41 24.38 33.17
C MET A 160 -6.44 23.21 33.43
N PRO A 161 -5.35 23.42 34.19
CA PRO A 161 -4.48 22.32 34.59
C PRO A 161 -5.30 21.32 35.42
N THR A 162 -5.13 20.02 35.18
CA THR A 162 -5.56 19.03 36.17
C THR A 162 -4.72 19.24 37.42
N CYS A 163 -5.34 19.63 38.53
CA CYS A 163 -4.67 19.68 39.83
C CYS A 163 -4.25 18.26 40.23
N GLY A 164 -3.01 17.89 39.90
CA GLY A 164 -2.34 16.67 40.37
C GLY A 164 -1.65 15.87 39.26
N ILE A 165 -0.36 15.61 39.43
CA ILE A 165 0.38 14.57 38.70
C ILE A 165 0.20 13.27 39.49
N ALA A 166 -0.28 12.22 38.83
CA ALA A 166 -0.43 10.89 39.42
C ALA A 166 0.10 9.82 38.47
N SER A 167 0.74 8.79 39.02
CA SER A 167 1.15 7.59 38.29
C SER A 167 0.31 6.39 38.73
N GLU A 168 0.48 5.24 38.07
CA GLU A 168 -0.24 3.99 38.41
C GLU A 168 0.01 3.50 39.84
N SER A 169 1.08 3.94 40.50
CA SER A 169 1.41 3.60 41.89
C SER A 169 0.98 4.65 42.92
N GLY A 170 0.35 5.75 42.50
CA GLY A 170 -0.21 6.78 43.38
C GLY A 170 0.11 8.22 42.95
N MET A 171 -0.42 9.20 43.68
CA MET A 171 -0.14 10.62 43.42
C MET A 171 1.33 10.95 43.68
N ILE A 172 1.94 11.74 42.79
CA ILE A 172 3.33 12.16 42.91
C ILE A 172 3.35 13.63 43.36
N GLY A 173 3.70 13.83 44.63
CA GLY A 173 3.81 15.15 45.27
C GLY A 173 3.14 15.18 46.64
N HIS A 174 3.69 15.95 47.57
CA HIS A 174 3.01 16.28 48.82
C HIS A 174 2.14 17.51 48.57
N ASP A 175 0.88 17.47 49.00
CA ASP A 175 0.01 18.64 48.99
C ASP A 175 0.56 19.61 50.06
N ASP A 176 1.23 20.68 49.63
CA ASP A 176 1.73 21.71 50.53
C ASP A 176 0.50 22.36 51.21
N ARG A 177 0.35 22.11 52.52
CA ARG A 177 -0.66 22.74 53.36
C ARG A 177 -0.04 23.64 54.40
#